data_AF-A0A967VSQ5-F1
#
_entry.id   AF-A0A967VSQ5-F1
#
_cell.length_a   1.000
_cell.length_b   1.000
_cell.length_c   1.000
_cell.angle_alpha   90.00
_cell.angle_beta   90.00
_cell.angle_gamma   90.00
#
_symmetry.space_group_name_H-M   'P 1'
#
loop_
_entity.id
_entity.type
_entity.pdbx_description
1 polymer ?
#
loop_
_entity_poly.entity_id
_entity_poly.type
_entity_poly.pdbx_seq_one_letter_code
_entity_poly.pdbx_strand_id
1 'polypeptide(L)'
;GPDPADADADTDPLRREFEKAVAGVRQYVERSDHLDAVVEAEDTVTIETPAGDRYRGWSAELTLQNGESASRSLLFLFEKHGSFFKYRLTHRPAMRVRLDRRLDRFMALTLDRVTPKAAAGDPTAPAAFRHGGRADPVRGHTIRWTWTEGPVAGVTHEHVFGTDGTVTWRVLSGPQQGHSGREDDYAVYPVSDSVYAVSYLAASGYTLTVVLNFVTREMFGFASGADAWHPGHGTFDVVR
;
A
#
# COMPACT_ATOMS: atom_id res chain seq x y z
N GLY A 1 -40.13 0.21 -9.81
CA GLY A 1 -39.62 -1.03 -9.19
C GLY A 1 -38.90 -0.64 -7.92
N PRO A 2 -38.71 -1.56 -6.95
CA PRO A 2 -37.80 -1.31 -5.84
C PRO A 2 -36.42 -0.90 -6.39
N ASP A 3 -35.73 -0.02 -5.68
CA ASP A 3 -34.39 0.40 -6.03
C ASP A 3 -33.49 -0.85 -6.03
N PRO A 4 -32.70 -1.13 -7.08
CA PRO A 4 -31.70 -2.21 -7.04
C PRO A 4 -30.69 -2.07 -5.87
N ALA A 5 -30.69 -0.95 -5.15
CA ALA A 5 -30.00 -0.76 -3.87
C ALA A 5 -30.58 -1.56 -2.68
N ASP A 6 -31.80 -2.10 -2.77
CA ASP A 6 -32.42 -2.92 -1.71
C ASP A 6 -32.14 -4.44 -1.89
N ALA A 7 -31.14 -4.80 -2.71
CA ALA A 7 -30.64 -6.17 -2.74
C ALA A 7 -30.13 -6.55 -1.34
N ASP A 8 -30.70 -7.62 -0.79
CA ASP A 8 -30.50 -8.12 0.57
C ASP A 8 -29.03 -8.05 1.00
N ALA A 9 -28.71 -7.15 1.93
CA ALA A 9 -27.34 -6.86 2.36
C ALA A 9 -26.59 -8.10 2.86
N ASP A 10 -27.32 -9.13 3.31
CA ASP A 10 -26.79 -10.42 3.74
C ASP A 10 -26.23 -11.28 2.59
N THR A 11 -26.57 -10.96 1.34
CA THR A 11 -26.11 -11.71 0.16
C THR A 11 -24.90 -11.09 -0.53
N ASP A 12 -24.58 -9.82 -0.25
CA ASP A 12 -23.47 -9.10 -0.88
C ASP A 12 -22.10 -9.69 -0.43
N PRO A 13 -21.34 -10.33 -1.33
CA PRO A 13 -20.00 -10.85 -1.01
C PRO A 13 -19.06 -9.76 -0.48
N LEU A 14 -19.18 -8.53 -0.98
CA LEU A 14 -18.34 -7.41 -0.56
C LEU A 14 -18.67 -6.95 0.86
N ARG A 15 -19.94 -6.91 1.24
CA ARG A 15 -20.36 -6.63 2.62
C ARG A 15 -19.82 -7.67 3.59
N ARG A 16 -19.92 -8.97 3.25
CA ARG A 16 -19.39 -10.06 4.10
C ARG A 16 -17.88 -9.98 4.29
N GLU A 17 -17.12 -9.66 3.25
CA GLU A 17 -15.67 -9.45 3.38
C GLU A 17 -15.34 -8.19 4.17
N PHE A 18 -16.15 -7.14 4.07
CA PHE A 18 -15.99 -5.93 4.88
C PHE A 18 -16.22 -6.22 6.36
N GLU A 19 -17.27 -6.96 6.71
CA GLU A 19 -17.55 -7.37 8.08
C GLU A 19 -16.43 -8.25 8.66
N LYS A 20 -15.90 -9.19 7.87
CA LYS A 20 -14.69 -9.95 8.26
C LYS A 20 -13.49 -9.03 8.49
N ALA A 21 -13.31 -8.01 7.65
CA ALA A 21 -12.21 -7.07 7.77
C ALA A 21 -12.30 -6.23 9.05
N VAL A 22 -13.50 -5.76 9.42
CA VAL A 22 -13.79 -5.06 10.68
C VAL A 22 -13.63 -6.00 11.88
N ALA A 23 -14.18 -7.22 11.81
CA ALA A 23 -14.04 -8.25 12.84
C ALA A 23 -12.57 -8.58 13.12
N GLY A 24 -11.74 -8.67 12.07
CA GLY A 24 -10.29 -8.87 12.22
C GLY A 24 -9.59 -7.73 12.96
N VAL A 25 -10.07 -6.47 12.83
CA VAL A 25 -9.55 -5.35 13.64
C VAL A 25 -10.00 -5.49 15.09
N ARG A 26 -11.27 -5.83 15.35
CA ARG A 26 -11.75 -6.10 16.71
C ARG A 26 -10.97 -7.22 17.39
N GLN A 27 -10.75 -8.34 16.70
CA GLN A 27 -9.96 -9.45 17.24
C GLN A 27 -8.48 -9.09 17.49
N TYR A 28 -7.91 -8.18 16.71
CA TYR A 28 -6.56 -7.66 16.99
C TYR A 28 -6.53 -6.85 18.28
N VAL A 29 -7.55 -6.02 18.49
CA VAL A 29 -7.73 -5.18 19.67
C VAL A 29 -7.99 -6.04 20.91
N GLU A 30 -8.90 -7.01 20.83
CA GLU A 30 -9.18 -7.97 21.92
C GLU A 30 -7.95 -8.76 22.37
N ARG A 31 -7.01 -9.04 21.45
CA ARG A 31 -5.73 -9.71 21.78
C ARG A 31 -4.66 -8.77 22.31
N SER A 32 -4.92 -7.47 22.29
CA SER A 32 -3.99 -6.45 22.73
C SER A 32 -4.48 -5.88 24.05
N ASP A 33 -3.88 -6.29 25.17
CA ASP A 33 -4.31 -5.94 26.53
C ASP A 33 -4.32 -4.43 26.87
N HIS A 34 -3.89 -3.58 25.94
CA HIS A 34 -3.71 -2.14 26.08
C HIS A 34 -4.42 -1.33 24.99
N LEU A 35 -5.23 -1.97 24.14
CA LEU A 35 -5.94 -1.29 23.06
C LEU A 35 -7.45 -1.48 23.21
N ASP A 36 -8.17 -0.37 23.14
CA ASP A 36 -9.61 -0.35 22.93
C ASP A 36 -9.92 0.15 21.51
N ALA A 37 -10.97 -0.37 20.89
CA ALA A 37 -11.40 0.09 19.57
C ALA A 37 -12.90 0.29 19.48
N VAL A 38 -13.29 1.45 18.97
CA VAL A 38 -14.68 1.82 18.71
C VAL A 38 -14.83 2.04 17.21
N VAL A 39 -15.78 1.35 16.59
CA VAL A 39 -16.19 1.67 15.22
C VAL A 39 -17.11 2.87 15.29
N GLU A 40 -16.67 4.00 14.76
CA GLU A 40 -17.39 5.28 14.82
C GLU A 40 -18.41 5.42 13.71
N ALA A 41 -18.05 4.96 12.50
CA ALA A 41 -18.88 5.05 11.31
C ALA A 41 -18.54 3.91 10.34
N GLU A 42 -19.56 3.43 9.64
CA GLU A 42 -19.44 2.60 8.45
C GLU A 42 -20.20 3.31 7.31
N ASP A 43 -19.60 3.41 6.13
CA ASP A 43 -20.23 4.06 4.98
C ASP A 43 -19.84 3.35 3.67
N THR A 44 -20.67 3.51 2.65
CA THR A 44 -20.33 3.15 1.28
C THR A 44 -19.44 4.23 0.66
N VAL A 45 -18.42 3.82 -0.06
CA VAL A 45 -17.49 4.73 -0.73
C VAL A 45 -17.47 4.40 -2.21
N THR A 46 -17.33 5.43 -3.05
CA THR A 46 -17.08 5.25 -4.48
C THR A 46 -15.77 5.93 -4.83
N ILE A 47 -14.88 5.19 -5.48
CA ILE A 47 -13.63 5.72 -6.01
C ILE A 47 -13.70 5.73 -7.52
N GLU A 48 -13.34 6.86 -8.12
CA GLU A 48 -13.16 6.99 -9.57
C GLU A 48 -11.66 7.00 -9.88
N THR A 49 -11.25 6.16 -10.82
CA THR A 49 -9.87 6.08 -11.29
C THR A 49 -9.57 7.13 -12.35
N PRO A 50 -8.29 7.44 -12.63
CA PRO A 50 -7.94 8.30 -13.76
C PRO A 50 -8.46 7.79 -15.12
N ALA A 51 -8.63 6.48 -15.29
CA ALA A 51 -9.25 5.88 -16.47
C ALA A 51 -10.77 6.06 -16.55
N GLY A 52 -11.41 6.60 -15.50
CA GLY A 52 -12.86 6.78 -15.42
C GLY A 52 -13.62 5.57 -14.86
N ASP A 53 -12.94 4.47 -14.51
CA ASP A 53 -13.59 3.34 -13.84
C ASP A 53 -14.04 3.75 -12.45
N ARG A 54 -15.24 3.32 -12.06
CA ARG A 54 -15.83 3.57 -10.74
C ARG A 54 -15.92 2.28 -9.94
N TYR A 55 -15.34 2.30 -8.74
CA TYR A 55 -15.32 1.17 -7.81
C TYR A 55 -16.13 1.52 -6.58
N ARG A 56 -17.18 0.73 -6.32
CA ARG A 56 -17.92 0.79 -5.07
C ARG A 56 -17.18 -0.02 -4.01
N GLY A 57 -17.15 0.51 -2.80
CA GLY A 57 -16.53 -0.11 -1.65
C GLY A 57 -17.29 0.20 -0.37
N TRP A 58 -16.73 -0.31 0.72
CA TRP A 58 -17.14 0.00 2.08
C TRP A 58 -15.98 0.63 2.82
N SER A 59 -16.29 1.52 3.75
CA SER A 59 -15.33 2.15 4.63
C SER A 59 -15.79 2.08 6.09
N ALA A 60 -14.83 2.00 7.01
CA ALA A 60 -15.06 2.17 8.43
C ALA A 60 -14.05 3.17 9.01
N GLU A 61 -14.53 4.07 9.86
CA GLU A 61 -13.68 4.87 10.74
C GLU A 61 -13.70 4.24 12.13
N LEU A 62 -12.52 3.94 12.66
CA LEU A 62 -12.34 3.38 14.00
C LEU A 62 -11.48 4.32 14.84
N THR A 63 -11.86 4.53 16.10
CA THR A 63 -10.96 5.12 17.10
C THR A 63 -10.27 3.99 17.85
N LEU A 64 -8.94 4.01 17.90
CA LEU A 64 -8.13 3.08 18.72
C LEU A 64 -7.56 3.87 19.90
N GLN A 65 -7.90 3.48 21.13
CA GLN A 65 -7.38 4.08 22.36
C GLN A 65 -6.29 3.19 22.97
N ASN A 66 -5.21 3.80 23.45
CA ASN A 66 -4.13 3.17 24.18
C ASN A 66 -3.75 4.06 25.38
N GLY A 67 -4.35 3.78 26.54
CA GLY A 67 -4.26 4.67 27.70
C GLY A 67 -4.76 6.08 27.36
N GLU A 68 -3.91 7.08 27.54
CA GLU A 68 -4.24 8.48 27.22
C GLU A 68 -4.08 8.84 25.73
N SER A 69 -3.50 7.94 24.94
CA SER A 69 -3.29 8.17 23.50
C SER A 69 -4.47 7.65 22.69
N ALA A 70 -4.92 8.45 21.72
CA ALA A 70 -5.89 8.02 20.73
C ALA A 70 -5.28 8.06 19.33
N SER A 71 -5.66 7.09 18.50
CA SER A 71 -5.43 7.08 17.06
C SER A 71 -6.74 6.80 16.34
N ARG A 72 -6.80 7.16 15.06
CA ARG A 72 -7.92 6.86 14.17
C ARG A 72 -7.45 5.93 13.08
N SER A 73 -8.21 4.88 12.81
CA SER A 73 -7.96 3.95 11.73
C SER A 73 -9.09 4.04 10.73
N LEU A 74 -8.77 4.41 9.49
CA LEU A 74 -9.67 4.29 8.36
C LEU A 74 -9.42 2.94 7.69
N LEU A 75 -10.48 2.18 7.48
CA LEU A 75 -10.48 0.93 6.75
C LEU A 75 -11.31 1.13 5.48
N PHE A 76 -10.80 0.70 4.33
CA PHE A 76 -11.54 0.67 3.08
C PHE A 76 -11.45 -0.73 2.48
N LEU A 77 -12.53 -1.18 1.86
CA LEU A 77 -12.60 -2.43 1.12
C LEU A 77 -13.29 -2.19 -0.23
N PHE A 78 -12.61 -2.56 -1.31
CA PHE A 78 -13.16 -2.51 -2.67
C PHE A 78 -13.10 -3.88 -3.32
N GLU A 79 -14.06 -4.17 -4.19
CA GLU A 79 -13.95 -5.29 -5.12
C GLU A 79 -13.52 -4.78 -6.50
N LYS A 80 -12.53 -5.42 -7.11
CA LYS A 80 -12.23 -5.27 -8.53
C LYS A 80 -11.95 -6.65 -9.12
N HIS A 81 -12.75 -7.03 -10.11
CA HIS A 81 -12.62 -8.29 -10.87
C HIS A 81 -12.53 -9.55 -9.97
N GLY A 82 -13.42 -9.67 -8.98
CA GLY A 82 -13.43 -10.81 -8.05
C GLY A 82 -12.27 -10.84 -7.05
N SER A 83 -11.49 -9.76 -6.95
CA SER A 83 -10.44 -9.58 -5.95
C SER A 83 -10.80 -8.44 -4.99
N PHE A 84 -10.52 -8.63 -3.70
CA PHE A 84 -10.78 -7.64 -2.66
C PHE A 84 -9.52 -6.85 -2.32
N PHE A 85 -9.64 -5.52 -2.31
CA PHE A 85 -8.58 -4.58 -2.00
C PHE A 85 -8.87 -3.94 -0.66
N LYS A 86 -8.10 -4.33 0.36
CA LYS A 86 -8.21 -3.82 1.73
C LYS A 86 -7.15 -2.76 1.97
N TYR A 87 -7.58 -1.54 2.25
CA TYR A 87 -6.70 -0.44 2.68
C TYR A 87 -6.95 -0.15 4.15
N ARG A 88 -5.90 -0.09 4.95
CA ARG A 88 -5.98 0.36 6.34
C ARG A 88 -4.97 1.47 6.56
N LEU A 89 -5.43 2.54 7.17
CA LEU A 89 -4.66 3.73 7.44
C LEU A 89 -4.89 4.15 8.88
N THR A 90 -3.86 4.13 9.71
CA THR A 90 -3.93 4.59 11.10
C THR A 90 -3.15 5.89 11.28
N HIS A 91 -3.78 6.90 11.89
CA HIS A 91 -3.22 8.24 12.06
C HIS A 91 -3.63 8.86 13.41
N ARG A 92 -2.96 9.94 13.83
CA ARG A 92 -3.39 10.70 15.02
C ARG A 92 -4.67 11.50 14.72
N PRO A 93 -5.60 11.70 15.68
CA PRO A 93 -6.88 12.38 15.44
C PRO A 93 -6.74 13.79 14.83
N ALA A 94 -5.69 14.53 15.19
CA ALA A 94 -5.43 15.88 14.70
C ALA A 94 -5.12 15.97 13.19
N MET A 95 -4.84 14.85 12.50
CA MET A 95 -4.42 14.84 11.08
C MET A 95 -5.56 14.74 10.05
N ARG A 96 -6.84 14.78 10.47
CA ARG A 96 -8.01 14.46 9.63
C ARG A 96 -8.13 15.26 8.33
N VAL A 97 -7.70 16.53 8.30
CA VAL A 97 -8.11 17.50 7.24
C VAL A 97 -7.30 17.39 5.93
N ARG A 98 -6.30 16.50 5.81
CA ARG A 98 -5.46 16.39 4.59
C ARG A 98 -5.37 15.01 3.97
N LEU A 99 -5.89 13.99 4.63
CA LEU A 99 -5.72 12.61 4.19
C LEU A 99 -6.74 12.19 3.13
N ASP A 100 -8.00 12.63 3.23
CA ASP A 100 -9.09 12.15 2.39
C ASP A 100 -8.77 12.28 0.88
N ARG A 101 -8.43 13.48 0.39
CA ARG A 101 -8.12 13.69 -1.04
C ARG A 101 -6.88 12.95 -1.53
N ARG A 102 -5.88 12.75 -0.66
CA ARG A 102 -4.63 12.06 -1.03
C ARG A 102 -4.85 10.55 -1.05
N LEU A 103 -5.67 10.06 -0.13
CA LEU A 103 -5.99 8.65 0.01
C LEU A 103 -6.90 8.20 -1.14
N ASP A 104 -7.92 8.99 -1.50
CA ASP A 104 -8.76 8.71 -2.67
C ASP A 104 -7.91 8.58 -3.93
N ARG A 105 -6.99 9.51 -4.16
CA ARG A 105 -6.07 9.45 -5.31
C ARG A 105 -5.15 8.24 -5.25
N PHE A 106 -4.62 7.90 -4.07
CA PHE A 106 -3.77 6.71 -3.91
C PHE A 106 -4.54 5.41 -4.19
N MET A 107 -5.73 5.27 -3.61
CA MET A 107 -6.60 4.12 -3.81
C MET A 107 -7.05 4.03 -5.28
N ALA A 108 -7.44 5.15 -5.90
CA ALA A 108 -7.76 5.26 -7.31
C ALA A 108 -6.60 4.79 -8.19
N LEU A 109 -5.39 5.27 -7.96
CA LEU A 109 -4.20 4.84 -8.72
C LEU A 109 -3.92 3.35 -8.51
N THR A 110 -4.05 2.86 -7.28
CA THR A 110 -3.82 1.44 -6.99
C THR A 110 -4.84 0.57 -7.71
N LEU A 111 -6.12 0.95 -7.67
CA LEU A 111 -7.19 0.24 -8.38
C LEU A 111 -6.98 0.30 -9.90
N ASP A 112 -6.67 1.46 -10.47
CA ASP A 112 -6.40 1.66 -11.90
C ASP A 112 -5.31 0.71 -12.41
N ARG A 113 -4.24 0.56 -11.61
CA ARG A 113 -3.03 -0.17 -11.97
C ARG A 113 -3.09 -1.67 -11.72
N VAL A 114 -4.06 -2.13 -10.93
CA VAL A 114 -4.29 -3.56 -10.77
C VAL A 114 -5.09 -4.04 -11.96
N THR A 115 -4.38 -4.60 -12.93
CA THR A 115 -5.03 -5.36 -14.00
C THR A 115 -5.67 -6.61 -13.41
N PRO A 116 -6.83 -7.06 -13.96
CA PRO A 116 -7.37 -8.36 -13.62
C PRO A 116 -6.24 -9.39 -13.75
N LYS A 117 -6.20 -10.35 -12.82
CA LYS A 117 -5.35 -11.54 -12.92
C LYS A 117 -5.53 -12.08 -14.33
N ALA A 118 -4.59 -11.78 -15.22
CA ALA A 118 -4.63 -12.29 -16.57
C ALA A 118 -4.68 -13.81 -16.41
N ALA A 119 -5.68 -14.45 -17.03
CA ALA A 119 -5.66 -15.90 -17.16
C ALA A 119 -4.25 -16.27 -17.62
N ALA A 120 -3.53 -16.97 -16.76
CA ALA A 120 -2.08 -17.16 -16.86
C ALA A 120 -1.66 -17.44 -18.31
N GLY A 121 -0.96 -16.52 -18.96
CA GLY A 121 -0.62 -16.73 -20.37
C GLY A 121 -0.18 -15.55 -21.21
N ASP A 122 0.44 -14.48 -20.68
CA ASP A 122 1.19 -13.58 -21.56
C ASP A 122 2.59 -14.18 -21.79
N PRO A 123 2.92 -14.66 -23.02
CA PRO A 123 4.19 -15.28 -23.36
C PRO A 123 5.35 -14.28 -23.51
N THR A 124 5.11 -12.97 -23.42
CA THR A 124 6.14 -11.94 -23.63
C THR A 124 6.88 -11.46 -22.36
N ALA A 125 6.37 -11.77 -21.16
CA ALA A 125 7.08 -11.47 -19.91
C ALA A 125 8.45 -12.20 -19.82
N PRO A 126 9.53 -11.55 -19.34
CA PRO A 126 10.83 -12.19 -19.16
C PRO A 126 10.74 -13.43 -18.29
N ALA A 127 11.39 -14.52 -18.71
CA ALA A 127 11.31 -15.83 -18.05
C ALA A 127 11.66 -15.82 -16.55
N ALA A 128 12.44 -14.82 -16.08
CA ALA A 128 12.82 -14.67 -14.67
C ALA A 128 11.65 -14.41 -13.71
N PHE A 129 10.46 -14.04 -14.21
CA PHE A 129 9.29 -13.70 -13.38
C PHE A 129 8.14 -14.69 -13.51
N ARG A 130 8.34 -15.78 -14.23
CA ARG A 130 7.37 -16.89 -14.28
C ARG A 130 7.86 -17.97 -13.33
N HIS A 131 7.21 -18.15 -12.17
CA HIS A 131 6.97 -19.45 -11.50
C HIS A 131 6.39 -19.25 -10.10
N GLY A 132 5.10 -19.60 -9.92
CA GLY A 132 4.61 -20.68 -9.04
C GLY A 132 5.01 -20.81 -7.57
N GLY A 133 5.74 -19.87 -6.98
CA GLY A 133 6.05 -19.81 -5.55
C GLY A 133 6.68 -18.45 -5.29
N ARG A 134 5.83 -17.45 -4.99
CA ARG A 134 6.08 -16.02 -5.23
C ARG A 134 7.43 -15.57 -4.65
N ALA A 135 8.46 -15.65 -5.48
CA ALA A 135 9.82 -15.29 -5.14
C ALA A 135 9.86 -13.81 -4.78
N ASP A 136 10.65 -13.45 -3.77
CA ASP A 136 11.01 -12.06 -3.49
C ASP A 136 11.82 -11.54 -4.70
N PRO A 137 11.24 -10.66 -5.54
CA PRO A 137 11.87 -10.25 -6.79
C PRO A 137 12.96 -9.20 -6.59
N VAL A 138 13.14 -8.70 -5.36
CA VAL A 138 14.19 -7.73 -5.04
C VAL A 138 15.35 -8.38 -4.31
N ARG A 139 15.14 -9.51 -3.63
CA ARG A 139 16.20 -10.23 -2.89
C ARG A 139 17.43 -10.51 -3.73
N GLY A 140 18.60 -10.13 -3.22
CA GLY A 140 19.88 -10.32 -3.90
C GLY A 140 20.13 -9.36 -5.06
N HIS A 141 19.23 -8.39 -5.29
CA HIS A 141 19.35 -7.42 -6.37
C HIS A 141 19.65 -6.02 -5.86
N THR A 142 20.29 -5.25 -6.73
CA THR A 142 20.39 -3.80 -6.59
C THR A 142 19.27 -3.17 -7.40
N ILE A 143 18.47 -2.30 -6.80
CA ILE A 143 17.41 -1.56 -7.48
C ILE A 143 17.69 -0.07 -7.39
N ARG A 144 17.63 0.62 -8.52
CA ARG A 144 17.72 2.09 -8.57
C ARG A 144 16.33 2.67 -8.72
N TRP A 145 15.99 3.60 -7.83
CA TRP A 145 14.72 4.30 -7.78
C TRP A 145 14.93 5.74 -8.19
N THR A 146 14.29 6.19 -9.27
CA THR A 146 14.33 7.60 -9.69
C THR A 146 12.96 8.22 -9.47
N TRP A 147 12.87 9.16 -8.53
CA TRP A 147 11.62 9.84 -8.21
C TRP A 147 11.33 10.92 -9.25
N THR A 148 10.14 10.90 -9.82
CA THR A 148 9.66 11.89 -10.80
C THR A 148 8.67 12.88 -10.19
N GLU A 149 8.01 12.50 -9.10
CA GLU A 149 7.10 13.36 -8.35
C GLU A 149 7.35 13.27 -6.83
N GLY A 150 6.90 14.29 -6.10
CA GLY A 150 7.01 14.37 -4.65
C GLY A 150 8.17 15.24 -4.17
N PRO A 151 8.42 15.31 -2.85
CA PRO A 151 9.43 16.21 -2.27
C PRO A 151 10.87 15.95 -2.72
N VAL A 152 11.12 14.75 -3.23
CA VAL A 152 12.44 14.30 -3.71
C VAL A 152 12.45 14.07 -5.23
N ALA A 153 11.55 14.71 -5.98
CA ALA A 153 11.55 14.61 -7.44
C ALA A 153 12.92 14.99 -8.04
N GLY A 154 13.39 14.21 -9.03
CA GLY A 154 14.72 14.30 -9.63
C GLY A 154 15.83 13.57 -8.87
N VAL A 155 15.55 13.03 -7.67
CA VAL A 155 16.52 12.28 -6.87
C VAL A 155 16.49 10.81 -7.26
N THR A 156 17.68 10.23 -7.44
CA THR A 156 17.87 8.79 -7.62
C THR A 156 18.46 8.19 -6.35
N HIS A 157 17.85 7.11 -5.88
CA HIS A 157 18.36 6.27 -4.80
C HIS A 157 18.76 4.92 -5.38
N GLU A 158 19.72 4.26 -4.76
CA GLU A 158 20.04 2.87 -5.01
C GLU A 158 19.84 2.07 -3.73
N HIS A 159 19.19 0.92 -3.86
CA HIS A 159 18.87 -0.01 -2.79
C HIS A 159 19.43 -1.38 -3.13
N VAL A 160 20.36 -1.87 -2.32
CA VAL A 160 20.91 -3.22 -2.40
C VAL A 160 20.18 -4.09 -1.39
N PHE A 161 19.35 -5.00 -1.88
CA PHE A 161 18.61 -5.95 -1.05
C PHE A 161 19.44 -7.21 -0.87
N GLY A 162 19.88 -7.46 0.37
CA GLY A 162 20.68 -8.61 0.73
C GLY A 162 19.91 -9.92 0.59
N THR A 163 20.63 -11.01 0.33
CA THR A 163 20.06 -12.37 0.39
C THR A 163 19.73 -12.80 1.83
N ASP A 164 20.23 -12.05 2.81
CA ASP A 164 20.02 -12.19 4.25
C ASP A 164 18.77 -11.47 4.77
N GLY A 165 18.09 -10.65 3.96
CA GLY A 165 16.94 -9.85 4.41
C GLY A 165 17.30 -8.41 4.83
N THR A 166 18.56 -8.00 4.69
CA THR A 166 18.99 -6.62 4.95
C THR A 166 18.81 -5.73 3.72
N VAL A 167 18.74 -4.41 3.92
CA VAL A 167 18.75 -3.43 2.82
C VAL A 167 19.80 -2.36 3.06
N THR A 168 20.64 -2.09 2.08
CA THR A 168 21.57 -0.95 2.10
C THR A 168 21.13 0.05 1.04
N TRP A 169 21.02 1.32 1.41
CA TRP A 169 20.58 2.37 0.50
C TRP A 169 21.63 3.47 0.36
N ARG A 170 21.68 4.12 -0.81
CA ARG A 170 22.49 5.32 -1.05
C ARG A 170 21.79 6.30 -1.99
N VAL A 171 21.98 7.59 -1.74
CA VAL A 171 21.49 8.68 -2.60
C VAL A 171 22.51 8.95 -3.69
N LEU A 172 22.12 8.75 -4.95
CA LEU A 172 22.99 8.90 -6.12
C LEU A 172 22.97 10.31 -6.73
N SER A 173 21.90 11.08 -6.52
CA SER A 173 21.76 12.43 -7.08
C SER A 173 21.02 13.38 -6.13
N GLY A 174 21.05 14.68 -6.44
CA GLY A 174 20.32 15.70 -5.68
C GLY A 174 21.01 16.16 -4.40
N PRO A 175 20.33 16.97 -3.56
CA PRO A 175 20.95 17.68 -2.44
C PRO A 175 21.57 16.80 -1.36
N GLN A 176 21.13 15.54 -1.25
CA GLN A 176 21.61 14.56 -0.26
C GLN A 176 22.55 13.52 -0.87
N GLN A 177 23.09 13.76 -2.07
CA GLN A 177 23.99 12.83 -2.74
C GLN A 177 25.14 12.38 -1.83
N GLY A 178 25.40 11.07 -1.83
CA GLY A 178 26.43 10.44 -0.98
C GLY A 178 25.93 9.99 0.39
N HIS A 179 24.74 10.43 0.82
CA HIS A 179 24.11 9.86 2.02
C HIS A 179 23.78 8.38 1.79
N SER A 180 23.95 7.57 2.83
CA SER A 180 23.67 6.14 2.80
C SER A 180 23.29 5.61 4.18
N GLY A 181 22.70 4.43 4.20
CA GLY A 181 22.34 3.71 5.41
C GLY A 181 22.19 2.21 5.13
N ARG A 182 22.15 1.42 6.20
CA ARG A 182 21.87 -0.01 6.17
C ARG A 182 20.84 -0.30 7.24
N GLU A 183 19.81 -1.02 6.86
CA GLU A 183 18.73 -1.46 7.74
C GLU A 183 18.72 -2.99 7.80
N ASP A 184 18.48 -3.52 9.00
CA ASP A 184 18.60 -4.94 9.28
C ASP A 184 17.47 -5.77 8.64
N ASP A 185 16.32 -5.15 8.41
CA ASP A 185 15.14 -5.82 7.88
C ASP A 185 14.47 -5.02 6.76
N TYR A 186 14.06 -5.73 5.72
CA TYR A 186 13.04 -5.27 4.78
C TYR A 186 11.93 -6.32 4.65
N ALA A 187 10.74 -5.87 4.26
CA ALA A 187 9.60 -6.71 3.97
C ALA A 187 9.21 -6.60 2.50
N VAL A 188 8.79 -7.72 1.92
CA VAL A 188 8.21 -7.77 0.57
C VAL A 188 6.88 -8.50 0.65
N TYR A 189 5.85 -7.84 0.12
CA TYR A 189 4.52 -8.41 0.02
C TYR A 189 4.07 -8.43 -1.43
N PRO A 190 3.66 -9.59 -1.96
CA PRO A 190 3.32 -9.69 -3.36
C PRO A 190 1.85 -9.27 -3.57
N VAL A 191 1.63 -8.19 -4.33
CA VAL A 191 0.31 -7.58 -4.59
C VAL A 191 -0.37 -8.26 -5.79
N SER A 192 0.29 -8.32 -6.95
CA SER A 192 -0.08 -9.15 -8.12
C SER A 192 1.16 -9.87 -8.70
N ASP A 193 1.03 -10.68 -9.75
CA ASP A 193 2.16 -11.45 -10.28
C ASP A 193 3.38 -10.57 -10.65
N SER A 194 3.13 -9.33 -11.05
CA SER A 194 4.13 -8.33 -11.42
C SER A 194 4.20 -7.12 -10.48
N VAL A 195 3.40 -7.07 -9.42
CA VAL A 195 3.35 -5.91 -8.50
C VAL A 195 3.68 -6.35 -7.08
N TYR A 196 4.66 -5.68 -6.46
CA TYR A 196 5.15 -6.01 -5.13
C TYR A 196 5.25 -4.76 -4.27
N ALA A 197 4.78 -4.82 -3.04
CA ALA A 197 5.05 -3.82 -2.04
C ALA A 197 6.36 -4.17 -1.32
N VAL A 198 7.27 -3.22 -1.20
CA VAL A 198 8.54 -3.32 -0.50
C VAL A 198 8.54 -2.27 0.60
N SER A 199 8.92 -2.64 1.82
CA SER A 199 8.93 -1.73 2.95
C SER A 199 10.14 -1.96 3.84
N TYR A 200 10.71 -0.90 4.41
CA TYR A 200 11.71 -0.99 5.46
C TYR A 200 11.62 0.21 6.40
N LEU A 201 11.99 0.00 7.67
CA LEU A 201 12.13 1.06 8.66
C LEU A 201 13.58 1.53 8.67
N ALA A 202 13.82 2.81 8.39
CA ALA A 202 15.13 3.40 8.45
C ALA A 202 15.50 3.81 9.88
N ALA A 203 16.79 3.80 10.21
CA ALA A 203 17.32 4.31 11.47
C ALA A 203 16.91 5.78 11.79
N SER A 204 16.50 6.55 10.79
CA SER A 204 15.96 7.91 10.97
C SER A 204 14.56 7.95 11.60
N GLY A 205 13.91 6.79 11.79
CA GLY A 205 12.52 6.68 12.25
C GLY A 205 11.48 6.85 11.14
N TYR A 206 11.92 6.96 9.89
CA TYR A 206 11.03 6.92 8.72
C TYR A 206 10.89 5.48 8.20
N THR A 207 9.66 5.06 7.92
CA THR A 207 9.38 3.88 7.11
C THR A 207 9.25 4.29 5.65
N LEU A 208 10.01 3.65 4.78
CA LEU A 208 9.84 3.77 3.34
C LEU A 208 9.03 2.58 2.84
N THR A 209 7.92 2.83 2.17
CA THR A 209 7.12 1.79 1.49
C THR A 209 6.94 2.16 0.04
N VAL A 210 7.28 1.26 -0.88
CA VAL A 210 7.10 1.42 -2.32
C VAL A 210 6.36 0.23 -2.91
N VAL A 211 5.48 0.48 -3.87
CA VAL A 211 4.83 -0.52 -4.71
C VAL A 211 5.51 -0.49 -6.07
N LEU A 212 6.18 -1.58 -6.42
CA LEU A 212 6.96 -1.75 -7.64
C LEU A 212 6.14 -2.54 -8.67
N ASN A 213 5.92 -1.98 -9.85
CA ASN A 213 5.36 -2.70 -10.99
C ASN A 213 6.49 -3.14 -11.93
N PHE A 214 6.79 -4.43 -11.95
CA PHE A 214 7.88 -5.02 -12.74
C PHE A 214 7.61 -5.09 -14.25
N VAL A 215 6.36 -4.87 -14.69
CA VAL A 215 6.02 -4.75 -16.11
C VAL A 215 6.28 -3.32 -16.59
N THR A 216 5.73 -2.32 -15.90
CA THR A 216 5.83 -0.92 -16.35
C THR A 216 7.10 -0.21 -15.89
N ARG A 217 7.82 -0.79 -14.91
CA ARG A 217 8.97 -0.18 -14.22
C ARG A 217 8.64 1.12 -13.51
N GLU A 218 7.38 1.31 -13.13
CA GLU A 218 6.93 2.41 -12.30
C GLU A 218 6.88 2.01 -10.82
N MET A 219 7.06 2.99 -9.94
CA MET A 219 6.96 2.83 -8.49
C MET A 219 6.14 3.94 -7.84
N PHE A 220 5.31 3.57 -6.88
CA PHE A 220 4.55 4.50 -6.03
C PHE A 220 4.93 4.26 -4.59
N GLY A 221 5.21 5.30 -3.82
CA GLY A 221 5.62 5.08 -2.44
C GLY A 221 5.38 6.24 -1.52
N PHE A 222 5.65 5.98 -0.24
CA PHE A 222 5.59 6.96 0.83
C PHE A 222 6.79 6.77 1.74
N ALA A 223 7.45 7.87 2.08
CA ALA A 223 8.24 7.95 3.29
C ALA A 223 7.32 8.47 4.41
N SER A 224 7.09 7.67 5.44
CA SER A 224 6.26 8.02 6.59
C SER A 224 7.08 8.02 7.88
N GLY A 225 7.00 9.11 8.63
CA GLY A 225 7.52 9.23 9.99
C GLY A 225 6.38 9.52 10.97
N ALA A 226 6.72 9.76 12.24
CA ALA A 226 5.74 10.02 13.30
C ALA A 226 4.80 11.20 12.99
N ASP A 227 5.33 12.24 12.33
CA ASP A 227 4.64 13.52 12.13
C ASP A 227 4.47 13.93 10.66
N ALA A 228 5.00 13.16 9.71
CA ALA A 228 5.02 13.55 8.30
C ALA A 228 4.93 12.36 7.33
N TRP A 229 4.23 12.59 6.22
CA TRP A 229 3.99 11.61 5.16
C TRP A 229 4.31 12.26 3.81
N HIS A 230 5.26 11.67 3.09
CA HIS A 230 5.77 12.18 1.82
C HIS A 230 5.48 11.17 0.70
N PRO A 231 4.36 11.33 -0.03
CA PRO A 231 4.11 10.52 -1.22
C PRO A 231 5.12 10.83 -2.32
N GLY A 232 5.45 9.82 -3.11
CA GLY A 232 6.28 9.94 -4.31
C GLY A 232 5.83 8.96 -5.40
N HIS A 233 6.13 9.34 -6.62
CA HIS A 233 6.01 8.50 -7.81
C HIS A 233 7.35 8.56 -8.56
N GLY A 234 7.72 7.47 -9.22
CA GLY A 234 8.95 7.39 -9.98
C GLY A 234 9.04 6.13 -10.81
N THR A 235 10.25 5.85 -11.29
CA THR A 235 10.59 4.64 -12.02
C THR A 235 11.68 3.86 -11.29
N PHE A 236 11.85 2.59 -11.66
CA PHE A 236 12.93 1.78 -11.13
C PHE A 236 13.61 0.85 -12.13
N ASP A 237 14.89 0.62 -11.88
CA ASP A 237 15.72 -0.32 -12.63
C ASP A 237 16.34 -1.36 -11.71
N VAL A 238 16.23 -2.62 -12.09
CA VAL A 238 17.03 -3.71 -11.51
C VAL A 238 18.42 -3.66 -12.15
N VAL A 239 19.42 -3.33 -11.35
CA VAL A 239 20.82 -3.22 -11.75
C VAL A 239 21.49 -4.59 -11.58
N ARG A 240 22.27 -4.99 -12.61
CA ARG A 240 23.09 -6.19 -12.57
C ARG A 240 24.39 -5.97 -11.80
#